data_AF-A4S0N5-F1
#
_entry.id   AF-A4S0N5-F1
#
_cell.length_a   1.000
_cell.length_b   1.000
_cell.length_c   1.000
_cell.angle_alpha   90.00
_cell.angle_beta   90.00
_cell.angle_gamma   90.00
#
_symmetry.space_group_name_H-M   'P 1'
#
loop_
_entity.id
_entity.type
_entity.pdbx_description
1 polymer ?
#
loop_
_entity_poly.entity_id
_entity_poly.type
_entity_poly.pdbx_seq_one_letter_code
_entity_poly.pdbx_strand_id
1 'polypeptide(L)'
;MRGVKKENLPSKVCVVCDRPFTWRKKWENCWDEVTTCSKSCNGKRKSERQRENKETRGEDEDEDARAAHKKSVKAQKAERRARLEFNGNPTSGQKACDECSKMVNELIRCQTDATKRWRMVCGSCWVKVSGGVVDGDANHPHYRYGGLWKNRRAQNADGGEPLVC
;
A
#
# COMPACT_ATOMS: atom_id res chain seq x y z
N MET A 1 -32.93 -0.44 14.55
CA MET A 1 -31.87 -1.03 15.42
C MET A 1 -31.48 -0.01 16.48
N ARG A 2 -31.34 -0.46 17.74
CA ARG A 2 -31.36 0.35 18.96
C ARG A 2 -30.25 1.41 18.97
N GLY A 3 -30.62 2.69 18.93
CA GLY A 3 -29.72 3.78 19.28
C GLY A 3 -29.49 3.78 20.79
N VAL A 4 -28.29 3.45 21.24
CA VAL A 4 -27.91 3.59 22.65
C VAL A 4 -28.05 5.08 23.00
N LYS A 5 -28.91 5.40 23.98
CA LYS A 5 -29.03 6.78 24.48
C LYS A 5 -27.65 7.21 24.97
N LYS A 6 -27.23 8.43 24.63
CA LYS A 6 -25.88 8.96 24.94
C LYS A 6 -25.52 8.87 26.44
N GLU A 7 -26.54 8.83 27.29
CA GLU A 7 -26.45 8.65 28.74
C GLU A 7 -25.91 7.29 29.18
N ASN A 8 -26.02 6.24 28.34
CA ASN A 8 -25.57 4.87 28.66
C ASN A 8 -24.19 4.54 28.06
N LEU A 9 -23.47 5.54 27.53
CA LEU A 9 -22.14 5.32 26.98
C LEU A 9 -21.12 5.22 28.10
N PRO A 10 -20.18 4.26 28.04
CA PRO A 10 -19.13 4.18 29.04
C PRO A 10 -18.28 5.46 29.03
N SER A 11 -17.95 5.94 30.23
CA SER A 11 -17.09 7.09 30.46
C SER A 11 -15.76 6.67 31.08
N LYS A 12 -14.67 7.30 30.66
CA LYS A 12 -13.32 7.15 31.24
C LYS A 12 -12.75 8.51 31.63
N VAL A 13 -11.77 8.53 32.51
CA VAL A 13 -11.05 9.76 32.91
C VAL A 13 -9.77 9.88 32.09
N CYS A 14 -9.49 11.08 31.57
CA CYS A 14 -8.28 11.32 30.78
C CYS A 14 -7.05 11.43 31.67
N VAL A 15 -6.03 10.59 31.44
CA VAL A 15 -4.76 10.59 32.23
C VAL A 15 -3.89 11.84 32.08
N VAL A 16 -4.30 12.82 31.28
CA VAL A 16 -3.51 14.03 30.95
C VAL A 16 -4.17 15.32 31.42
N CYS A 17 -5.51 15.33 31.53
CA CYS A 17 -6.25 16.53 31.90
C CYS A 17 -7.38 16.26 32.88
N ASP A 18 -7.50 15.03 33.39
CA ASP A 18 -8.43 14.57 34.42
C ASP A 18 -9.92 14.81 34.12
N ARG A 19 -10.23 15.19 32.88
CA ARG A 19 -11.60 15.38 32.42
C ARG A 19 -12.24 14.04 32.05
N PRO A 20 -13.48 13.78 32.48
CA PRO A 20 -14.22 12.62 32.02
C PRO A 20 -14.55 12.76 30.53
N PHE A 21 -14.46 11.66 29.79
CA PHE A 21 -14.82 11.60 28.39
C PHE A 21 -15.59 10.32 28.09
N THR A 22 -16.60 10.45 27.23
CA THR A 22 -17.48 9.35 26.84
C THR A 22 -17.02 8.71 25.54
N TRP A 23 -17.42 7.45 25.34
CA TRP A 23 -17.16 6.68 24.13
C TRP A 23 -17.50 7.46 22.84
N ARG A 24 -16.68 7.28 21.80
CA ARG A 24 -16.85 7.85 20.46
C ARG A 24 -16.73 6.75 19.43
N LYS A 25 -17.48 6.86 18.32
CA LYS A 25 -17.46 5.87 17.22
C LYS A 25 -16.06 5.56 16.68
N LYS A 26 -15.14 6.52 16.71
CA LYS A 26 -13.75 6.33 16.29
C LYS A 26 -12.98 5.29 17.15
N TRP A 27 -13.44 5.02 18.36
CA TRP A 27 -12.81 4.13 19.33
C TRP A 27 -13.46 2.74 19.39
N GLU A 28 -14.32 2.41 18.42
CA GLU A 28 -15.02 1.12 18.37
C GLU A 28 -14.07 -0.08 18.51
N ASN A 29 -12.89 -0.04 17.88
CA ASN A 29 -11.94 -1.15 17.89
C ASN A 29 -10.86 -1.07 18.97
N CYS A 30 -10.80 0.01 19.77
CA CYS A 30 -9.69 0.24 20.70
C CYS A 30 -10.11 0.95 22.01
N TRP A 31 -11.39 0.89 22.37
CA TRP A 31 -11.91 1.61 23.53
C TRP A 31 -11.18 1.23 24.82
N ASP A 32 -10.83 -0.04 25.01
CA ASP A 32 -10.09 -0.54 26.18
C ASP A 32 -8.72 0.11 26.34
N GLU A 33 -7.99 0.32 25.23
CA GLU A 33 -6.66 0.92 25.20
C GLU A 33 -6.67 2.45 25.32
N VAL A 34 -7.79 3.10 24.96
CA VAL A 34 -7.91 4.56 24.97
C VAL A 34 -7.94 5.09 26.40
N THR A 35 -6.95 5.93 26.70
CA THR A 35 -6.71 6.56 28.02
C THR A 35 -6.74 8.09 27.96
N THR A 36 -6.87 8.69 26.77
CA THR A 36 -6.85 10.14 26.57
C THR A 36 -8.07 10.64 25.80
N CYS A 37 -8.60 11.80 26.20
CA CYS A 37 -9.86 12.33 25.67
C CYS A 37 -9.75 12.94 24.26
N SER A 38 -8.53 13.31 23.84
CA SER A 38 -8.30 14.10 22.63
C SER A 38 -6.92 13.85 22.02
N LYS A 39 -6.76 14.21 20.74
CA LYS A 39 -5.47 14.14 20.04
C LYS A 39 -4.42 15.06 20.67
N SER A 40 -4.83 16.19 21.24
CA SER A 40 -3.95 17.10 21.99
C SER A 40 -3.40 16.43 23.25
N CYS A 41 -4.26 15.81 24.07
CA CYS A 41 -3.85 15.08 25.27
C CYS A 41 -2.94 13.88 24.92
N ASN A 42 -3.28 13.12 23.87
CA ASN A 42 -2.41 12.05 23.38
C ASN A 42 -1.03 12.56 22.93
N GLY A 43 -1.00 13.74 22.27
CA GLY A 43 0.23 14.42 21.87
C GLY A 43 1.10 14.80 23.07
N LYS A 44 0.50 15.41 24.10
CA LYS A 44 1.19 15.76 25.36
C LYS A 44 1.77 14.52 26.04
N ARG A 45 0.97 13.45 26.20
CA ARG A 45 1.47 12.19 26.78
C ARG A 45 2.65 11.62 26.01
N LYS A 46 2.59 11.67 24.67
CA LYS A 46 3.69 11.19 23.80
C LYS A 46 4.94 12.06 23.93
N SER A 47 4.81 13.38 24.01
CA SER A 47 5.95 14.29 24.17
C SER A 47 6.61 14.12 25.54
N GLU A 48 5.84 13.99 26.62
CA GLU A 48 6.39 13.72 27.96
C GLU A 48 7.16 12.39 27.98
N ARG A 49 6.55 11.31 27.44
CA ARG A 49 7.24 10.02 27.32
C ARG A 49 8.53 10.11 26.49
N GLN A 50 8.57 10.95 25.46
CA GLN A 50 9.78 11.16 24.65
C GLN A 50 10.87 11.93 25.42
N ARG A 51 10.47 12.91 26.24
CA ARG A 51 11.40 13.64 27.12
C ARG A 51 11.98 12.72 28.18
N GLU A 52 11.12 11.97 28.88
CA GLU A 52 11.53 10.96 29.86
C GLU A 52 12.48 9.94 29.22
N ASN A 53 12.13 9.39 28.06
CA ASN A 53 12.99 8.45 27.36
C ASN A 53 14.32 9.07 26.89
N LYS A 54 14.37 10.38 26.61
CA LYS A 54 15.61 11.11 26.30
C LYS A 54 16.47 11.23 27.56
N GLU A 55 15.86 11.61 28.68
CA GLU A 55 16.53 11.77 29.98
C GLU A 55 17.09 10.43 30.48
N THR A 56 16.31 9.35 30.41
CA THR A 56 16.76 7.99 30.82
C THR A 56 17.86 7.41 29.93
N ARG A 57 18.01 7.88 28.69
CA ARG A 57 19.04 7.40 27.76
C ARG A 57 20.40 8.05 27.98
N GLY A 58 20.49 9.04 28.87
CA GLY A 58 21.71 9.81 29.10
C GLY A 58 22.03 10.70 27.91
N GLU A 59 22.48 11.92 28.17
CA GLU A 59 22.96 12.82 27.11
C GLU A 59 24.37 12.46 26.61
N ASP A 60 24.94 11.37 27.15
CA ASP A 60 26.17 10.71 26.70
C ASP A 60 25.88 9.47 25.82
N GLU A 61 24.86 9.55 24.95
CA GLU A 61 24.80 8.67 23.79
C GLU A 61 25.92 9.09 22.83
N ASP A 62 27.11 8.53 23.06
CA ASP A 62 28.24 8.39 22.15
C ASP A 62 27.80 8.67 20.70
N GLU A 63 28.01 9.90 20.22
CA GLU A 63 27.58 10.35 18.88
C GLU A 63 28.06 9.35 17.80
N ASP A 64 29.20 8.70 18.07
CA ASP A 64 29.74 7.58 17.34
C ASP A 64 28.79 6.37 17.24
N ALA A 65 28.13 5.93 18.32
CA ALA A 65 27.11 4.87 18.27
C ALA A 65 25.89 5.24 17.41
N ARG A 66 25.41 6.49 17.48
CA ARG A 66 24.31 6.99 16.64
C ARG A 66 24.72 7.11 15.17
N ALA A 67 25.93 7.58 14.91
CA ALA A 67 26.52 7.65 13.58
C ALA A 67 26.73 6.24 13.00
N ALA A 68 27.20 5.28 13.80
CA ALA A 68 27.37 3.89 13.43
C ALA A 68 26.04 3.23 13.07
N HIS A 69 24.98 3.45 13.86
CA HIS A 69 23.64 2.97 13.54
C HIS A 69 23.09 3.59 12.24
N LYS A 70 23.22 4.91 12.05
CA LYS A 70 22.83 5.56 10.79
C LYS A 70 23.62 5.00 9.60
N LYS A 71 24.92 4.75 9.77
CA LYS A 71 25.81 4.17 8.76
C LYS A 71 25.40 2.74 8.42
N SER A 72 25.06 1.91 9.41
CA SER A 72 24.63 0.52 9.19
C SER A 72 23.28 0.45 8.49
N VAL A 73 22.30 1.27 8.89
CA VAL A 73 21.01 1.36 8.21
C VAL A 73 21.18 1.86 6.77
N LYS A 74 22.05 2.85 6.53
CA LYS A 74 22.36 3.34 5.19
C LYS A 74 23.04 2.27 4.34
N ALA A 75 23.97 1.50 4.90
CA ALA A 75 24.63 0.38 4.23
C ALA A 75 23.64 -0.75 3.90
N GLN A 76 22.78 -1.16 4.84
CA GLN A 76 21.73 -2.16 4.61
C GLN A 76 20.75 -1.71 3.52
N LYS A 77 20.37 -0.43 3.50
CA LYS A 77 19.50 0.13 2.45
C LYS A 77 20.20 0.14 1.09
N ALA A 78 21.49 0.45 1.05
CA ALA A 78 22.31 0.40 -0.17
C ALA A 78 22.47 -1.03 -0.68
N GLU A 79 22.73 -2.01 0.20
CA GLU A 79 22.79 -3.43 -0.14
C GLU A 79 21.44 -3.94 -0.67
N ARG A 80 20.34 -3.58 -0.01
CA ARG A 80 18.99 -3.90 -0.49
C ARG A 80 18.73 -3.33 -1.88
N ARG A 81 19.20 -2.11 -2.16
CA ARG A 81 19.09 -1.49 -3.49
C ARG A 81 19.97 -2.21 -4.52
N ALA A 82 21.23 -2.50 -4.21
CA ALA A 82 22.14 -3.22 -5.08
C ALA A 82 21.62 -4.62 -5.43
N ARG A 83 21.04 -5.34 -4.45
CA ARG A 83 20.38 -6.63 -4.67
C ARG A 83 19.16 -6.53 -5.60
N LEU A 84 18.45 -5.40 -5.59
CA LEU A 84 17.34 -5.14 -6.51
C LEU A 84 17.84 -4.75 -7.92
N GLU A 85 18.95 -4.03 -8.03
CA GLU A 85 19.57 -3.64 -9.30
C GLU A 85 20.15 -4.85 -10.05
N PHE A 86 20.70 -5.85 -9.34
CA PHE A 86 21.10 -7.14 -9.96
C PHE A 86 19.91 -8.01 -10.39
N ASN A 87 18.74 -7.85 -9.76
CA ASN A 87 17.49 -8.51 -10.15
C ASN A 87 16.72 -7.76 -11.26
N GLY A 88 17.32 -6.72 -11.85
CA GLY A 88 16.79 -5.93 -12.96
C GLY A 88 16.75 -6.66 -14.29
N ASN A 89 16.35 -7.94 -14.30
CA ASN A 89 16.06 -8.61 -15.56
C ASN A 89 14.77 -7.97 -16.14
N PRO A 90 14.80 -7.40 -17.37
CA PRO A 90 13.63 -6.78 -17.99
C PRO A 90 12.49 -7.78 -18.27
N THR A 91 12.78 -9.08 -18.21
CA THR A 91 11.78 -10.15 -18.27
C THR A 91 11.20 -10.50 -16.91
N SER A 92 11.81 -10.03 -15.82
CA SER A 92 11.27 -10.23 -14.46
C SER A 92 9.96 -9.46 -14.33
N GLY A 93 8.86 -10.20 -14.24
CA GLY A 93 7.52 -9.64 -14.19
C GLY A 93 6.73 -9.69 -15.49
N GLN A 94 7.27 -10.28 -16.57
CA GLN A 94 6.45 -10.64 -17.74
C GLN A 94 5.31 -11.58 -17.32
N LYS A 95 4.17 -11.46 -18.01
CA LYS A 95 3.04 -12.37 -17.84
C LYS A 95 2.76 -13.08 -19.15
N ALA A 96 2.31 -14.33 -19.03
CA ALA A 96 1.89 -15.12 -20.17
C ALA A 96 0.53 -14.61 -20.69
N CYS A 97 0.42 -14.56 -22.00
CA CYS A 97 -0.87 -14.40 -22.68
C CYS A 97 -1.73 -15.64 -22.47
N ASP A 98 -3.00 -15.49 -22.08
CA ASP A 98 -3.93 -16.61 -21.90
C ASP A 98 -4.30 -17.35 -23.20
N GLU A 99 -4.01 -16.78 -24.37
CA GLU A 99 -4.34 -17.35 -25.69
C GLU A 99 -3.15 -18.01 -26.39
N CYS A 100 -1.93 -17.48 -26.23
CA CYS A 100 -0.74 -18.02 -26.91
C CYS A 100 0.43 -18.33 -25.98
N SER A 101 0.26 -18.17 -24.66
CA SER A 101 1.27 -18.41 -23.62
C SER A 101 2.57 -17.62 -23.74
N LYS A 102 2.69 -16.69 -24.70
CA LYS A 102 3.87 -15.83 -24.86
C LYS A 102 4.03 -14.92 -23.64
N MET A 103 5.24 -14.90 -23.09
CA MET A 103 5.63 -13.99 -22.01
C MET A 103 5.89 -12.60 -22.59
N VAL A 104 5.05 -11.63 -22.24
CA VAL A 104 5.15 -10.27 -22.77
C VAL A 104 5.07 -9.22 -21.65
N ASN A 105 5.59 -8.04 -21.94
CA ASN A 105 5.60 -6.90 -21.01
C ASN A 105 4.30 -6.06 -21.09
N GLU A 106 3.49 -6.22 -22.14
CA GLU A 106 2.25 -5.49 -22.36
C GLU A 106 1.12 -6.45 -22.71
N LEU A 107 0.06 -6.44 -21.91
CA LEU A 107 -1.13 -7.27 -22.12
C LEU A 107 -2.38 -6.44 -21.94
N ILE A 108 -3.40 -6.75 -22.73
CA ILE A 108 -4.73 -6.19 -22.62
C ILE A 108 -5.53 -7.07 -21.67
N ARG A 109 -6.08 -6.45 -20.64
CA ARG A 109 -7.03 -7.11 -19.74
C ARG A 109 -8.40 -7.06 -20.40
N CYS A 110 -9.00 -8.21 -20.66
CA CYS A 110 -10.34 -8.30 -21.22
C CYS A 110 -11.14 -9.46 -20.61
N GLN A 111 -12.46 -9.40 -20.77
CA GLN A 111 -13.35 -10.55 -20.62
C GLN A 111 -13.76 -10.97 -22.03
N THR A 112 -13.83 -12.26 -22.31
CA THR A 112 -14.14 -12.79 -23.65
C THR A 112 -15.33 -13.75 -23.64
N ASP A 113 -15.71 -14.24 -22.46
CA ASP A 113 -16.66 -15.33 -22.29
C ASP A 113 -17.78 -14.94 -21.33
N ALA A 114 -18.90 -15.65 -21.39
CA ALA A 114 -20.05 -15.48 -20.49
C ALA A 114 -19.69 -15.63 -19.00
N THR A 115 -18.56 -16.27 -18.69
CA THR A 115 -18.03 -16.44 -17.32
C THR A 115 -17.56 -15.14 -16.67
N LYS A 116 -17.38 -14.07 -17.46
CA LYS A 116 -16.88 -12.76 -16.99
C LYS A 116 -15.52 -12.83 -16.27
N ARG A 117 -14.73 -13.88 -16.52
CA ARG A 117 -13.38 -14.00 -15.99
C ARG A 117 -12.45 -13.02 -16.72
N TRP A 118 -11.65 -12.29 -15.96
CA TRP A 118 -10.61 -11.44 -16.53
C TRP A 118 -9.46 -12.29 -17.06
N ARG A 119 -9.13 -12.10 -18.33
CA ARG A 119 -8.01 -12.71 -19.05
C ARG A 119 -7.01 -11.63 -19.45
N MET A 120 -5.78 -12.03 -19.68
CA MET A 120 -4.65 -11.19 -20.07
C MET A 120 -4.19 -11.64 -21.46
N VAL A 121 -4.40 -10.80 -22.46
CA VAL A 121 -4.17 -11.16 -23.86
C VAL A 121 -3.13 -10.21 -24.48
N CYS A 122 -2.13 -10.72 -25.19
CA CYS A 122 -1.16 -9.87 -25.88
C CYS A 122 -1.80 -9.13 -27.07
N GLY A 123 -1.20 -8.03 -27.52
CA GLY A 123 -1.74 -7.22 -28.62
C GLY A 123 -2.02 -8.01 -29.90
N SER A 124 -1.19 -8.99 -30.24
CA SER A 124 -1.38 -9.85 -31.42
C SER A 124 -2.59 -10.79 -31.29
N CYS A 125 -2.90 -11.25 -30.07
CA CYS A 125 -4.07 -12.10 -29.82
C CYS A 125 -5.33 -11.26 -29.58
N TRP A 126 -5.20 -9.99 -29.21
CA TRP A 126 -6.32 -9.12 -28.92
C TRP A 126 -7.29 -8.99 -30.09
N VAL A 127 -6.78 -8.77 -31.30
CA VAL A 127 -7.61 -8.64 -32.51
C VAL A 127 -8.50 -9.88 -32.74
N LYS A 128 -8.01 -11.08 -32.38
CA LYS A 128 -8.76 -12.33 -32.50
C LYS A 128 -9.91 -12.43 -31.49
N VAL A 129 -9.72 -11.88 -30.29
CA VAL A 129 -10.70 -12.01 -29.19
C VAL A 129 -11.67 -10.83 -29.10
N SER A 130 -11.34 -9.69 -29.71
CA SER A 130 -12.19 -8.49 -29.74
C SER A 130 -12.85 -8.24 -31.09
N GLY A 131 -12.49 -9.01 -32.13
CA GLY A 131 -12.85 -8.72 -33.52
C GLY A 131 -12.21 -7.44 -34.07
N GLY A 132 -11.24 -6.85 -33.35
CA GLY A 132 -10.63 -5.55 -33.69
C GLY A 132 -11.46 -4.33 -33.26
N VAL A 133 -12.54 -4.52 -32.48
CA VAL A 133 -13.40 -3.43 -31.99
C VAL A 133 -13.22 -3.26 -30.48
N VAL A 134 -13.09 -2.02 -30.02
CA VAL A 134 -12.74 -1.69 -28.62
C VAL A 134 -13.80 -2.10 -27.61
N ASP A 135 -15.07 -2.15 -28.03
CA ASP A 135 -16.23 -2.49 -27.18
C ASP A 135 -16.95 -3.79 -27.63
N GLY A 136 -16.30 -4.59 -28.48
CA GLY A 136 -16.85 -5.82 -29.05
C GLY A 136 -17.79 -5.56 -30.23
N ASP A 137 -17.86 -6.53 -31.13
CA ASP A 137 -18.82 -6.56 -32.24
C ASP A 137 -19.95 -7.57 -31.97
N ALA A 138 -20.92 -7.68 -32.89
CA ALA A 138 -22.04 -8.61 -32.77
C ALA A 138 -21.60 -10.09 -32.57
N ASN A 139 -20.39 -10.46 -33.02
CA ASN A 139 -19.83 -11.80 -32.85
C ASN A 139 -19.08 -11.97 -31.51
N HIS A 140 -18.86 -10.90 -30.75
CA HIS A 140 -18.19 -10.92 -29.44
C HIS A 140 -19.03 -10.23 -28.35
N PRO A 141 -20.27 -10.69 -28.09
CA PRO A 141 -21.23 -10.02 -27.20
C PRO A 141 -20.82 -10.01 -25.72
N HIS A 142 -19.86 -10.86 -25.33
CA HIS A 142 -19.34 -10.93 -23.97
C HIS A 142 -17.98 -10.25 -23.83
N TYR A 143 -17.48 -9.64 -24.90
CA TYR A 143 -16.21 -8.94 -24.84
C TYR A 143 -16.33 -7.68 -23.98
N ARG A 144 -15.40 -7.51 -23.04
CA ARG A 144 -15.33 -6.30 -22.21
C ARG A 144 -13.90 -5.88 -21.98
N TYR A 145 -13.57 -4.66 -22.37
CA TYR A 145 -12.27 -4.07 -22.13
C TYR A 145 -12.06 -3.74 -20.64
N GLY A 146 -10.89 -4.09 -20.12
CA GLY A 146 -10.50 -3.94 -18.71
C GLY A 146 -9.21 -3.14 -18.50
N GLY A 147 -8.67 -2.50 -19.55
CA GLY A 147 -7.46 -1.70 -19.48
C GLY A 147 -6.20 -2.42 -19.98
N LEU A 148 -5.15 -1.62 -20.20
CA LEU A 148 -3.82 -2.10 -20.58
C LEU A 148 -2.99 -2.35 -19.32
N TRP A 149 -2.42 -3.55 -19.21
CA TRP A 149 -1.45 -3.92 -18.18
C TRP A 149 -0.04 -3.82 -18.75
N LYS A 150 0.88 -3.24 -17.97
CA LYS A 150 2.29 -3.13 -18.31
C LYS A 150 3.18 -3.63 -17.19
N ASN A 151 4.25 -4.32 -17.54
CA ASN A 151 5.30 -4.68 -16.59
C ASN A 151 6.05 -3.41 -16.14
N ARG A 152 5.72 -2.91 -14.94
CA ARG A 152 6.36 -1.72 -14.37
C ARG A 152 7.89 -1.85 -14.22
N ARG A 153 8.41 -3.08 -14.14
CA ARG A 153 9.86 -3.32 -14.04
C ARG A 153 10.58 -3.10 -15.36
N ALA A 154 9.93 -3.39 -16.48
CA ALA A 154 10.49 -3.11 -17.81
C ALA A 154 10.50 -1.61 -18.13
N GLN A 155 9.51 -0.84 -17.68
CA GLN A 155 9.43 0.62 -17.92
C GLN A 155 10.59 1.41 -17.31
N ASN A 156 11.14 0.95 -16.17
CA ASN A 156 12.23 1.63 -15.48
C ASN A 156 13.62 1.32 -16.07
N ALA A 157 13.73 0.37 -17.01
CA ALA A 157 15.00 0.00 -17.64
C ALA A 157 15.34 0.89 -18.87
N ASP A 158 14.35 1.56 -19.46
CA ASP A 158 14.50 2.39 -20.66
C ASP A 158 14.75 3.89 -20.35
N GLY A 159 15.10 4.22 -19.10
CA GLY A 159 15.41 5.61 -18.71
C GLY A 159 14.20 6.54 -18.54
N GLY A 160 12.98 6.02 -18.55
CA GLY A 160 11.76 6.79 -18.23
C GLY A 160 11.69 7.14 -16.75
N GLU A 161 11.63 8.44 -16.45
CA GLU A 161 11.49 9.01 -15.11
C GLU A 161 10.40 8.27 -14.29
N PRO A 162 10.70 7.81 -13.05
CA PRO A 162 9.72 7.07 -12.27
C PRO A 162 8.57 8.00 -11.91
N LEU A 163 7.36 7.69 -12.42
CA LEU A 163 6.12 8.30 -11.95
C LEU A 163 5.95 7.99 -10.46
N VAL A 164 6.33 8.97 -9.65
CA VAL A 164 6.09 9.02 -8.21
C VAL A 164 4.58 9.04 -7.97
N CYS A 165 4.10 8.12 -7.13
CA CYS A 165 2.78 8.18 -6.54
C CYS A 165 2.82 9.06 -5.29
#